data_AF-A0A1I8INA0-F1
#
_entry.id   AF-A0A1I8INA0-F1
#
_cell.length_a   1.000
_cell.length_b   1.000
_cell.length_c   1.000
_cell.angle_alpha   90.00
_cell.angle_beta   90.00
_cell.angle_gamma   90.00
#
_symmetry.space_group_name_H-M   'P 1'
#
loop_
_entity.id
_entity.type
_entity.pdbx_description
1 polymer ?
#
loop_
_entity_poly.entity_id
_entity_poly.type
_entity_poly.pdbx_seq_one_letter_code
_entity_poly.pdbx_strand_id
1 'polypeptide(L)'
;MKEAGATVITSYINIRSMGPISELHMDYALDLYFRQRWQDPRLRYDMFNISNNMSAGLILSMRMLDNIWKPDTYFINGKGSYMHTLTNTEQADPTPP
;
A
#
# COMPACT_ATOMS: atom_id res chain seq x y z
N MET A 1 -31.96 -3.53 8.57
CA MET A 1 -30.72 -3.39 7.78
C MET A 1 -29.69 -2.78 8.73
N LYS A 2 -28.55 -3.42 9.00
CA LYS A 2 -27.53 -2.81 9.88
C LYS A 2 -26.95 -1.60 9.15
N GLU A 3 -26.98 -0.43 9.76
CA GLU A 3 -26.31 0.76 9.22
C GLU A 3 -24.84 0.45 8.94
N ALA A 4 -24.36 0.91 7.79
CA ALA A 4 -22.96 0.76 7.42
C ALA A 4 -22.12 1.62 8.38
N GLY A 5 -21.45 0.96 9.33
CA GLY A 5 -20.51 1.63 10.23
C GLY A 5 -19.31 2.17 9.46
N ALA A 6 -18.60 3.12 10.08
CA ALA A 6 -17.36 3.67 9.52
C ALA A 6 -16.32 2.56 9.26
N THR A 7 -15.62 2.65 8.13
CA THR A 7 -14.52 1.73 7.82
C THR A 7 -13.34 1.98 8.75
N VAL A 8 -13.04 1.00 9.60
CA VAL A 8 -11.87 1.04 10.48
C VAL A 8 -10.64 0.64 9.68
N ILE A 9 -9.64 1.52 9.65
CA ILE A 9 -8.36 1.30 8.97
C ILE A 9 -7.26 1.22 10.02
N THR A 10 -6.60 0.08 10.13
CA THR A 10 -5.43 -0.09 11.00
C THR A 10 -4.17 0.13 10.18
N SER A 11 -3.37 1.13 10.56
CA SER A 11 -2.11 1.48 9.91
C SER A 11 -0.91 1.01 10.72
N TYR A 12 0.13 0.55 10.01
CA TYR A 12 1.42 0.17 10.57
C TYR A 12 2.53 0.88 9.81
N ILE A 13 3.42 1.52 10.55
CA ILE A 13 4.60 2.18 10.02
C ILE A 13 5.83 1.42 10.51
N ASN A 14 6.73 1.08 9.59
CA ASN A 14 8.06 0.59 9.92
C ASN A 14 9.09 1.51 9.26
N ILE A 15 9.85 2.24 10.06
CA ILE A 15 10.91 3.12 9.58
C ILE A 15 12.13 2.26 9.28
N ARG A 16 12.60 2.30 8.04
CA ARG A 16 13.83 1.60 7.62
C ARG A 16 15.06 2.46 7.85
N SER A 17 14.98 3.72 7.45
CA SER A 17 16.09 4.66 7.56
C SER A 17 15.52 6.06 7.79
N MET A 18 16.33 6.90 8.43
CA MET A 18 16.16 8.33 8.40
C MET A 18 17.22 8.88 7.44
N GLY A 19 16.75 9.59 6.42
CA GLY A 19 17.59 10.23 5.42
C GLY A 19 18.18 11.55 5.94
N PRO A 20 18.73 12.39 5.06
CA PRO A 20 19.32 13.67 5.45
C PRO A 20 18.28 14.58 6.11
N ILE A 21 18.74 15.31 7.11
CA ILE A 21 18.00 16.38 7.78
C ILE A 21 18.60 17.70 7.28
N SER A 22 17.75 18.55 6.70
CA SER A 22 18.13 19.91 6.31
C SER A 22 17.69 20.88 7.39
N GLU A 23 18.65 21.44 8.12
CA GLU A 23 18.38 22.49 9.11
C GLU A 23 17.98 23.81 8.43
N LEU A 24 18.54 24.11 7.26
CA LEU A 24 18.25 25.31 6.48
C LEU A 24 16.80 25.33 5.98
N HIS A 25 16.30 24.18 5.51
CA HIS A 25 14.96 24.06 4.93
C HIS A 25 13.93 23.46 5.89
N MET A 26 14.36 23.08 7.10
CA MET A 26 13.55 22.40 8.11
C MET A 26 12.79 21.20 7.53
N ASP A 27 13.50 20.33 6.81
CA ASP A 27 12.95 19.07 6.31
C ASP A 27 13.85 17.87 6.55
N TYR A 28 13.25 16.70 6.43
CA TYR A 28 13.89 15.41 6.60
C TYR A 28 13.30 14.43 5.59
N ALA A 29 14.10 13.43 5.22
CA ALA A 29 13.65 12.31 4.41
C ALA A 29 13.51 11.04 5.27
N LEU A 30 12.56 10.17 4.93
CA LEU A 30 12.39 8.85 5.56
C LEU A 30 12.19 7.78 4.51
N ASP A 31 12.89 6.65 4.64
CA ASP A 31 12.49 5.42 3.99
C ASP A 31 11.69 4.58 4.96
N LEU A 32 10.47 4.20 4.59
CA LEU A 32 9.59 3.42 5.45
C LEU A 32 8.75 2.42 4.67
N TYR A 33 8.28 1.40 5.37
CA TYR A 33 7.16 0.58 4.93
C TYR A 33 5.88 1.08 5.58
N PHE A 34 4.92 1.49 4.75
CA PHE A 34 3.58 1.84 5.17
C PHE A 34 2.62 0.71 4.82
N ARG A 35 1.92 0.16 5.82
CA ARG A 35 0.96 -0.94 5.65
C ARG A 35 -0.38 -0.55 6.23
N GLN A 36 -1.45 -0.96 5.55
CA GLN A 36 -2.82 -0.71 5.99
C GLN A 36 -3.62 -2.01 5.95
N ARG A 37 -4.50 -2.18 6.92
CA ARG A 37 -5.45 -3.27 7.00
C ARG A 37 -6.85 -2.70 7.19
N TRP A 38 -7.77 -3.11 6.33
CA TRP A 38 -9.20 -2.83 6.44
C TRP A 38 -9.99 -4.09 6.10
N GLN A 39 -11.27 -4.11 6.48
CA GLN A 39 -12.19 -5.19 6.14
C GLN A 39 -13.22 -4.66 5.15
N ASP A 40 -13.27 -5.25 3.95
CA ASP A 40 -14.28 -4.96 2.94
C ASP A 40 -15.19 -6.19 2.73
N PRO A 41 -16.45 -6.16 3.20
CA PRO A 41 -17.40 -7.26 3.01
C PRO A 41 -17.70 -7.59 1.55
N ARG A 42 -17.45 -6.67 0.60
CA ARG A 42 -17.71 -6.87 -0.84
C ARG A 42 -16.67 -7.77 -1.50
N LEU A 43 -15.49 -7.96 -0.89
CA LEU A 43 -14.41 -8.80 -1.39
C LEU A 43 -14.49 -10.25 -0.88
N ARG A 44 -15.60 -10.65 -0.25
CA ARG A 44 -15.81 -12.03 0.20
C ARG A 44 -15.94 -12.95 -1.02
N TYR A 45 -15.21 -14.07 -1.02
CA TYR A 45 -15.28 -15.10 -2.05
C TYR A 45 -15.56 -16.47 -1.42
N ASP A 46 -16.32 -17.31 -2.11
CA ASP A 46 -16.63 -18.65 -1.65
C ASP A 46 -15.49 -19.61 -1.98
N MET A 47 -14.96 -20.26 -0.94
CA MET A 47 -13.79 -21.15 -1.02
C MET A 47 -14.12 -22.54 -1.63
N PHE A 48 -15.39 -22.80 -1.95
CA PHE A 48 -15.92 -24.14 -2.24
C PHE A 48 -15.35 -24.84 -3.50
N ASN A 49 -14.68 -24.10 -4.40
CA ASN A 49 -14.09 -24.67 -5.62
C ASN A 49 -12.56 -24.54 -5.72
N ILE A 50 -11.88 -24.09 -4.65
CA ILE A 50 -10.42 -24.00 -4.63
C ILE A 50 -9.87 -25.14 -3.77
N SER A 51 -9.69 -26.29 -4.42
CA SER A 51 -8.91 -27.47 -3.98
C SER A 51 -8.16 -27.29 -2.64
N ASN A 52 -8.79 -27.70 -1.54
CA ASN A 52 -8.29 -28.28 -0.26
C ASN A 52 -6.89 -27.90 0.31
N ASN A 53 -6.25 -26.81 -0.13
CA ASN A 53 -4.91 -26.42 0.31
C ASN A 53 -4.64 -24.91 0.19
N MET A 54 -5.70 -24.10 0.15
CA MET A 54 -5.60 -22.63 0.00
C MET A 54 -6.32 -21.90 1.14
N SER A 55 -6.09 -22.36 2.37
CA SER A 55 -6.48 -21.70 3.62
C SER A 55 -5.60 -20.47 3.95
N ALA A 56 -4.63 -20.15 3.10
CA ALA A 56 -3.82 -18.95 3.16
C ALA A 56 -4.39 -17.90 2.20
N GLY A 57 -4.59 -16.67 2.69
CA GLY A 57 -5.28 -15.59 1.97
C GLY A 57 -4.80 -15.37 0.53
N LEU A 58 -5.71 -14.89 -0.32
CA LEU A 58 -5.44 -14.57 -1.71
C LEU A 58 -4.40 -13.44 -1.82
N ILE A 59 -3.25 -13.73 -2.43
CA ILE A 59 -2.23 -12.72 -2.76
C ILE A 59 -2.62 -12.09 -4.10
N LEU A 60 -2.84 -10.77 -4.10
CA LEU A 60 -3.25 -10.02 -5.28
C LEU A 60 -2.05 -9.32 -5.94
N SER A 61 -2.07 -9.24 -7.26
CA SER A 61 -1.13 -8.41 -8.01
C SER A 61 -1.46 -6.92 -7.88
N MET A 62 -0.47 -6.05 -8.06
CA MET A 62 -0.67 -4.60 -7.98
C MET A 62 -1.73 -4.09 -8.95
N ARG A 63 -1.85 -4.68 -10.15
CA ARG A 63 -2.86 -4.31 -11.16
C ARG A 63 -4.29 -4.53 -10.68
N MET A 64 -4.51 -5.49 -9.77
CA MET A 64 -5.84 -5.73 -9.23
C MET A 64 -6.22 -4.71 -8.16
N LEU A 65 -5.24 -4.04 -7.52
CA LEU A 65 -5.50 -2.99 -6.54
C LEU A 65 -6.15 -1.74 -7.17
N ASP A 66 -6.00 -1.53 -8.47
CA ASP A 66 -6.65 -0.42 -9.18
C ASP A 66 -8.18 -0.58 -9.23
N ASN A 67 -8.67 -1.81 -9.15
CA ASN A 67 -10.09 -2.14 -9.19
C ASN A 67 -10.70 -2.34 -7.79
N ILE A 68 -9.91 -2.14 -6.72
CA ILE A 68 -10.34 -2.35 -5.34
C ILE A 68 -10.33 -0.99 -4.62
N TRP A 69 -11.40 -0.72 -3.87
CA TRP A 69 -11.42 0.44 -3.00
C TRP A 69 -10.30 0.32 -1.94
N LYS A 70 -9.49 1.36 -1.84
CA LYS A 70 -8.43 1.53 -0.85
C LYS A 70 -8.58 2.90 -0.20
N PRO A 71 -8.14 3.07 1.05
CA PRO A 71 -8.23 4.37 1.71
C PRO A 71 -7.26 5.39 1.09
N ASP A 72 -7.74 6.61 0.86
CA ASP A 72 -6.97 7.74 0.32
C ASP A 72 -6.11 8.40 1.41
N THR A 73 -5.10 7.69 1.89
CA THR A 73 -4.24 8.15 2.99
C THR A 73 -3.11 9.03 2.50
N TYR A 74 -2.93 10.20 3.11
CA TYR A 74 -1.88 11.15 2.77
C TYR A 74 -1.16 11.69 4.02
N PHE A 75 0.08 12.13 3.85
CA PHE A 75 0.86 12.76 4.91
C PHE A 75 0.69 14.27 4.84
N ILE A 76 0.02 14.87 5.83
CA ILE A 76 -0.32 16.30 5.87
C ILE A 76 0.93 17.19 5.76
N ASN A 77 2.04 16.78 6.41
CA ASN A 77 3.29 17.54 6.41
C ASN A 77 4.30 17.05 5.34
N GLY A 78 3.87 16.17 4.44
CA GLY A 78 4.73 15.66 3.38
C GLY A 78 4.99 16.72 2.34
N LYS A 79 6.23 17.21 2.23
CA LYS A 79 6.65 18.08 1.12
C LYS A 79 6.72 17.34 -0.22
N GLY A 80 6.99 16.03 -0.17
CA GLY A 80 7.00 15.13 -1.32
C GLY A 80 7.16 13.69 -0.84
N SER A 81 6.61 12.75 -1.61
CA SER A 81 6.73 11.31 -1.32
C SER A 81 6.88 10.54 -2.61
N TYR A 82 7.74 9.53 -2.60
CA TYR A 82 7.94 8.62 -3.72
C TYR A 82 7.59 7.20 -3.26
N MET A 83 6.71 6.51 -4.01
CA MET A 83 6.49 5.08 -3.81
C MET A 83 7.54 4.33 -4.63
N HIS A 84 8.37 3.54 -3.96
CA HIS A 84 9.34 2.71 -4.65
C HIS A 84 8.63 1.62 -5.45
N THR A 85 8.61 1.77 -6.77
CA THR A 85 8.26 0.70 -7.70
C THR A 85 9.50 -0.17 -7.88
N LEU A 86 9.73 -1.15 -7.00
CA LEU A 86 10.73 -2.18 -7.28
C LEU A 86 10.12 -3.16 -8.30
N THR A 87 10.83 -3.34 -9.40
CA THR A 87 10.36 -3.99 -10.62
C THR A 87 9.86 -5.41 -10.34
N ASN A 88 8.55 -5.61 -10.48
CA ASN A 88 8.04 -6.84 -11.04
C ASN A 88 7.50 -6.45 -12.43
N THR A 89 8.15 -6.98 -13.48
CA THR A 89 8.02 -6.72 -14.94
C THR A 89 8.76 -5.51 -15.57
N GLU A 90 9.70 -5.87 -16.43
CA GLU A 90 10.27 -5.19 -17.61
C GLU A 90 9.83 -3.76 -17.89
N GLN A 91 10.74 -2.81 -17.62
CA GLN A 91 10.75 -1.53 -18.29
C GLN A 91 12.17 -1.35 -18.84
N ALA A 92 12.30 -1.38 -20.17
CA ALA A 92 13.56 -1.05 -20.84
C ALA A 92 13.95 0.37 -20.45
N ASP A 93 15.16 0.49 -19.94
CA ASP A 93 15.80 1.74 -19.55
C ASP A 93 15.84 2.69 -20.76
N PRO A 94 15.34 3.93 -20.69
CA PRO A 94 15.60 4.90 -21.75
C PRO A 94 17.07 5.32 -21.66
N THR A 95 17.87 4.90 -22.63
CA THR A 95 19.27 5.32 -22.77
C THR A 95 19.36 6.85 -22.73
N PRO A 96 20.23 7.46 -21.90
CA PRO A 96 20.42 8.90 -21.94
C PRO A 96 21.19 9.33 -23.21
N PRO A 97 21.02 10.57 -23.68
CA PRO A 97 21.83 11.16 -24.74
C PRO A 97 23.30 11.35 -24.34
#